data_AF-A0A7S2V5K3-F1
#
_entry.id   AF-A0A7S2V5K3-F1
#
_cell.length_a   1.000
_cell.length_b   1.000
_cell.length_c   1.000
_cell.angle_alpha   90.00
_cell.angle_beta   90.00
_cell.angle_gamma   90.00
#
_symmetry.space_group_name_H-M   'P 1'
#
loop_
_entity.id
_entity.type
_entity.pdbx_description
1 polymer ?
#
loop_
_entity_poly.entity_id
_entity_poly.type
_entity_poly.pdbx_seq_one_letter_code
_entity_poly.pdbx_strand_id
1 'polypeptide(L)'
;MAEGLRSNNKSLPKSKITLKQFDLMNRTANGVKGVLDNLRNQLKVLEEEIKADEDGKAEFERQLANLQRRKEDLLKRIKENREWASTYDSDMGPFQSNYDNIAHDIGDLYSGAKKHHKQAIGVLKREFGYHPEFKRPTDTFSASPFRPK
;
A
#
# COMPACT_ATOMS: atom_id res chain seq x y z
N MET A 1 109.60 -0.45 -15.58
CA MET A 1 108.49 -1.23 -16.15
C MET A 1 107.25 -0.98 -15.31
N ALA A 2 106.19 -0.45 -15.92
CA ALA A 2 104.78 -0.70 -15.62
C ALA A 2 103.96 0.49 -16.15
N GLU A 3 103.61 0.39 -17.44
CA GLU A 3 102.46 1.07 -18.02
C GLU A 3 101.17 0.62 -17.32
N GLY A 4 100.14 1.46 -17.45
CA GLY A 4 98.77 0.96 -17.54
C GLY A 4 97.87 1.40 -16.41
N LEU A 5 97.04 2.41 -16.72
CA LEU A 5 95.57 2.44 -16.52
C LEU A 5 95.10 3.89 -16.64
N ARG A 6 95.07 4.43 -17.87
CA ARG A 6 94.27 5.63 -18.17
C ARG A 6 92.83 5.20 -18.39
N SER A 7 91.98 5.42 -17.39
CA SER A 7 90.53 5.26 -17.53
C SER A 7 90.01 6.29 -18.55
N ASN A 8 89.57 5.82 -19.71
CA ASN A 8 88.82 6.62 -20.68
C ASN A 8 87.41 6.90 -20.14
N ASN A 9 87.31 7.87 -19.23
CA ASN A 9 86.03 8.50 -18.90
C ASN A 9 85.64 9.41 -20.08
N LYS A 10 85.01 8.82 -21.10
CA LYS A 10 84.31 9.59 -22.13
C LYS A 10 83.13 10.28 -21.46
N SER A 11 83.33 11.51 -21.00
CA SER A 11 82.25 12.35 -20.49
C SER A 11 81.19 12.48 -21.58
N LEU A 12 79.95 12.13 -21.27
CA LEU A 12 78.80 12.38 -22.14
C LEU A 12 78.83 13.85 -22.62
N PRO A 13 78.55 14.12 -23.90
CA PRO A 13 78.54 15.48 -24.42
C PRO A 13 77.52 16.30 -23.62
N LYS A 14 77.99 17.32 -22.91
CA LYS A 14 77.12 18.27 -22.21
C LYS A 14 76.30 19.00 -23.28
N SER A 15 75.03 18.61 -23.43
CA SER A 15 74.11 19.31 -24.33
C SER A 15 73.98 20.75 -23.82
N LYS A 16 74.46 21.71 -24.61
CA LYS A 16 74.25 23.14 -24.33
C LYS A 16 72.84 23.48 -24.76
N ILE A 17 71.85 23.20 -23.91
CA ILE A 17 70.49 23.67 -24.12
C ILE A 17 70.55 25.21 -24.20
N THR A 18 70.11 25.76 -25.32
CA THR A 18 70.08 27.22 -25.48
C THR A 18 68.93 27.80 -24.66
N LEU A 19 69.07 29.04 -24.18
CA LEU A 19 68.03 29.71 -23.36
C LEU A 19 66.65 29.67 -24.03
N LYS A 20 66.60 29.85 -25.36
CA LYS A 20 65.37 29.75 -26.16
C LYS A 20 64.73 28.35 -26.16
N GLN A 21 65.54 27.29 -26.18
CA GLN A 21 65.05 25.92 -26.07
C GLN A 21 64.52 25.63 -24.67
N PHE A 22 65.15 26.19 -23.63
CA PHE A 22 64.68 26.10 -22.25
C PHE A 22 63.35 26.84 -22.06
N ASP A 23 63.19 28.04 -22.60
CA ASP A 23 61.93 28.80 -22.55
C ASP A 23 60.80 28.10 -23.32
N LEU A 24 61.12 27.51 -24.48
CA LEU A 24 60.16 26.70 -25.23
C LEU A 24 59.75 25.45 -24.44
N MET A 25 60.71 24.75 -23.82
CA MET A 25 60.42 23.61 -22.95
C MET A 25 59.54 24.00 -21.77
N ASN A 26 59.81 25.13 -21.11
CA ASN A 26 59.00 25.61 -19.98
C ASN A 26 57.57 25.98 -20.40
N ARG A 27 57.41 26.62 -21.56
CA ARG A 27 56.06 26.92 -22.09
C ARG A 27 55.28 25.65 -22.39
N THR A 28 55.92 24.68 -23.05
CA THR A 28 55.30 23.38 -23.34
C THR A 28 54.98 22.61 -22.06
N ALA A 29 55.90 22.59 -21.09
CA ALA A 29 55.70 21.94 -19.80
C ALA A 29 54.55 22.58 -19.01
N ASN A 30 54.44 23.91 -19.01
CA ASN A 30 53.33 24.62 -18.37
C ASN A 30 51.99 24.35 -19.06
N GLY A 31 51.97 24.26 -20.40
CA GLY A 31 50.78 23.88 -21.16
C GLY A 31 50.33 22.45 -20.85
N VAL A 32 51.26 21.50 -20.86
CA VAL A 32 51.00 20.09 -20.51
C VAL A 32 50.53 19.98 -19.05
N LYS A 33 51.13 20.73 -18.13
CA LYS A 33 50.69 20.78 -16.73
C LYS A 33 49.25 21.29 -16.62
N GLY A 34 48.90 22.38 -17.30
CA GLY A 34 47.53 22.91 -17.29
C GLY A 34 46.50 21.92 -17.83
N VAL A 35 46.84 21.18 -18.88
CA VAL A 35 45.97 20.10 -19.41
C VAL A 35 45.84 18.94 -18.42
N LEU A 36 46.94 18.51 -17.79
CA LEU A 36 46.92 17.46 -16.77
C LEU A 36 46.10 17.87 -15.54
N ASP A 37 46.23 19.12 -15.09
CA ASP A 37 45.46 19.64 -13.96
C ASP A 37 43.96 19.70 -14.30
N ASN A 38 43.62 20.07 -15.53
CA ASN A 38 42.23 20.07 -16.02
C ASN A 38 41.66 18.64 -16.06
N LEU A 39 42.36 17.70 -16.70
CA LEU A 39 41.94 16.29 -16.77
C LEU A 39 41.79 15.67 -15.38
N ARG A 40 42.69 16.00 -14.44
CA ARG A 40 42.60 15.54 -13.06
C ARG A 40 41.36 16.07 -12.36
N ASN A 41 40.99 17.33 -12.60
CA ASN A 41 39.76 17.90 -12.05
C ASN A 41 38.52 17.26 -12.70
N GLN A 42 38.53 17.04 -14.01
CA GLN A 42 37.43 16.34 -14.69
C GLN A 42 37.25 14.91 -14.18
N LEU A 43 38.34 14.17 -13.93
CA LEU A 43 38.28 12.84 -13.34
C LEU A 43 37.65 12.84 -11.93
N LYS A 44 38.01 13.82 -11.09
CA LYS A 44 37.40 13.96 -9.77
C LYS A 44 35.90 14.24 -9.84
N VAL A 45 35.49 15.15 -10.72
CA VAL A 45 34.06 15.46 -10.93
C VAL A 45 33.33 14.20 -11.41
N LEU A 46 33.89 13.47 -12.36
CA LEU A 46 33.30 12.24 -12.86
C LEU A 46 33.20 11.16 -11.77
N GLU A 47 34.20 11.02 -10.90
CA GLU A 47 34.15 10.11 -9.75
C GLU A 47 33.03 10.50 -8.76
N GLU A 48 32.84 11.80 -8.51
CA GLU A 48 31.75 12.31 -7.67
C GLU A 48 30.37 12.05 -8.31
N GLU A 49 30.24 12.27 -9.63
CA GLU A 49 29.01 11.98 -10.39
C GLU A 49 28.67 10.48 -10.38
N ILE A 50 29.66 9.61 -10.63
CA ILE A 50 29.47 8.14 -10.59
C ILE A 50 28.96 7.72 -9.22
N LYS A 51 29.56 8.26 -8.15
CA LYS A 51 29.13 7.95 -6.79
C LYS A 51 27.69 8.40 -6.52
N ALA A 52 27.33 9.60 -6.97
CA ALA A 52 25.97 10.11 -6.84
C ALA A 52 24.96 9.26 -7.63
N ASP A 53 25.33 8.77 -8.81
CA ASP A 53 24.49 7.88 -9.63
C ASP A 53 24.33 6.50 -8.98
N GLU A 54 25.39 5.95 -8.37
CA GLU A 54 25.33 4.69 -7.62
C GLU A 54 24.39 4.80 -6.41
N ASP A 55 24.51 5.89 -5.64
CA ASP A 55 23.61 6.19 -4.52
C ASP A 55 22.16 6.36 -5.01
N GLY A 56 21.97 7.09 -6.12
CA GLY A 56 20.67 7.28 -6.76
C GLY A 56 20.04 5.96 -7.21
N LYS A 57 20.82 5.08 -7.84
CA LYS A 57 20.37 3.74 -8.26
C LYS A 57 19.92 2.91 -7.06
N ALA A 58 20.69 2.90 -5.97
CA ALA A 58 20.33 2.17 -4.76
C ALA A 58 19.00 2.68 -4.16
N GLU A 59 18.75 3.99 -4.20
CA GLU A 59 17.48 4.57 -3.75
C GLU A 59 16.31 4.16 -4.66
N PHE A 60 16.50 4.20 -5.98
CA PHE A 60 15.46 3.73 -6.92
C PHE A 60 15.12 2.25 -6.72
N GLU A 61 16.12 1.39 -6.48
CA GLU A 61 15.89 -0.03 -6.20
C GLU A 61 15.06 -0.22 -4.91
N ARG A 62 15.34 0.56 -3.86
CA ARG A 62 14.53 0.55 -2.62
C ARG A 62 13.09 0.96 -2.87
N GLN A 63 12.89 2.04 -3.62
CA GLN A 63 11.54 2.52 -3.94
C GLN A 63 10.77 1.51 -4.79
N LEU A 64 11.44 0.88 -5.76
CA LEU A 64 10.85 -0.17 -6.58
C LEU A 64 10.42 -1.37 -5.74
N ALA A 65 11.26 -1.83 -4.81
CA ALA A 65 10.93 -2.92 -3.89
C ALA A 65 9.72 -2.57 -3.00
N ASN A 66 9.67 -1.33 -2.50
CA ASN A 66 8.52 -0.85 -1.71
C ASN A 66 7.23 -0.82 -2.53
N LEU A 67 7.30 -0.36 -3.79
CA LEU A 67 6.15 -0.34 -4.69
C LEU A 67 5.66 -1.75 -5.02
N GLN A 68 6.58 -2.69 -5.25
CA GLN A 68 6.23 -4.10 -5.49
C GLN A 68 5.49 -4.70 -4.29
N ARG A 69 6.03 -4.53 -3.07
CA ARG A 69 5.36 -4.99 -1.83
C ARG A 69 3.97 -4.37 -1.67
N ARG A 70 3.83 -3.07 -1.96
CA ARG A 70 2.54 -2.37 -1.85
C ARG A 70 1.54 -2.84 -2.90
N LYS A 71 2.01 -3.16 -4.12
CA LYS A 71 1.18 -3.78 -5.16
C LYS A 71 0.67 -5.15 -4.72
N GLU A 72 1.53 -5.99 -4.15
CA GLU A 72 1.15 -7.31 -3.65
C GLU A 72 0.11 -7.22 -2.53
N ASP A 73 0.31 -6.31 -1.58
CA ASP A 73 -0.66 -6.07 -0.49
C ASP A 73 -2.03 -5.61 -1.03
N LEU A 74 -2.03 -4.68 -1.99
CA LEU A 74 -3.27 -4.21 -2.62
C LEU A 74 -3.99 -5.33 -3.39
N LEU A 75 -3.25 -6.17 -4.12
CA LEU A 75 -3.83 -7.31 -4.83
C LEU A 75 -4.44 -8.32 -3.86
N LYS A 76 -3.77 -8.57 -2.72
CA LYS A 76 -4.30 -9.42 -1.65
C LYS A 76 -5.60 -8.84 -1.09
N ARG A 77 -5.63 -7.55 -0.75
CA ARG A 77 -6.83 -6.87 -0.25
C ARG A 77 -7.98 -6.87 -1.25
N ILE A 78 -7.70 -6.70 -2.54
CA ILE A 78 -8.73 -6.79 -3.59
C ILE A 78 -9.32 -8.19 -3.62
N LYS A 79 -8.47 -9.23 -3.53
CA LYS A 79 -8.93 -10.62 -3.51
C LYS A 79 -9.80 -10.89 -2.28
N GLU A 80 -9.32 -10.53 -1.09
CA GLU A 80 -10.07 -10.69 0.17
C GLU A 80 -11.41 -9.95 0.14
N ASN A 81 -11.43 -8.71 -0.36
CA ASN A 81 -12.67 -7.95 -0.49
C ASN A 81 -13.65 -8.58 -1.48
N ARG A 82 -13.16 -9.17 -2.58
CA ARG A 82 -14.01 -9.88 -3.55
C ARG A 82 -14.60 -11.15 -2.94
N GLU A 83 -13.80 -11.91 -2.21
CA GLU A 83 -14.27 -13.09 -1.48
C GLU A 83 -15.31 -12.70 -0.44
N TRP A 84 -15.04 -11.66 0.35
CA TRP A 84 -15.96 -11.14 1.34
C TRP A 84 -17.27 -10.64 0.72
N ALA A 85 -17.21 -9.87 -0.38
CA ALA A 85 -18.40 -9.41 -1.08
C ALA A 85 -19.22 -10.57 -1.66
N SER A 86 -18.56 -11.60 -2.21
CA SER A 86 -19.23 -12.80 -2.69
C SER A 86 -19.93 -13.56 -1.57
N THR A 87 -19.32 -13.69 -0.39
CA THR A 87 -19.95 -14.31 0.77
C THR A 87 -21.10 -13.45 1.29
N TYR A 88 -20.92 -12.14 1.33
CA TYR A 88 -21.96 -11.20 1.75
C TYR A 88 -23.20 -11.29 0.86
N ASP A 89 -23.05 -11.28 -0.46
CA ASP A 89 -24.18 -11.43 -1.40
C ASP A 89 -24.90 -12.77 -1.23
N SER A 90 -24.13 -13.86 -1.01
CA SER A 90 -24.69 -15.20 -0.76
C SER A 90 -25.49 -15.28 0.54
N ASP A 91 -24.99 -14.69 1.62
CA ASP A 91 -25.54 -14.92 2.96
C ASP A 91 -26.52 -13.82 3.41
N MET A 92 -26.25 -12.57 3.03
CA MET A 92 -27.04 -11.40 3.46
C MET A 92 -28.12 -11.00 2.47
N GLY A 93 -27.94 -11.27 1.16
CA GLY A 93 -28.99 -11.08 0.16
C GLY A 93 -30.28 -11.84 0.50
N PRO A 94 -30.20 -13.14 0.84
CA PRO A 94 -31.34 -13.90 1.32
C PRO A 94 -31.85 -13.42 2.69
N PHE A 95 -30.97 -12.89 3.55
CA PHE A 95 -31.36 -12.39 4.87
C PHE A 95 -32.32 -11.20 4.80
N GLN A 96 -32.08 -10.26 3.88
CA GLN A 96 -32.97 -9.12 3.69
C GLN A 96 -34.35 -9.55 3.16
N SER A 97 -34.39 -10.45 2.19
CA SER A 97 -35.64 -11.04 1.70
C SER A 97 -36.39 -11.80 2.81
N ASN A 98 -35.67 -12.58 3.63
CA ASN A 98 -36.25 -13.28 4.77
C ASN A 98 -36.80 -12.31 5.83
N TYR A 99 -36.13 -11.18 6.06
CA TYR A 99 -36.61 -10.16 7.00
C TYR A 99 -37.93 -9.55 6.54
N ASP A 100 -38.04 -9.17 5.26
CA ASP A 100 -39.27 -8.62 4.69
C ASP A 100 -40.43 -9.63 4.75
N ASN A 101 -40.15 -10.90 4.45
CA ASN A 101 -41.14 -11.98 4.57
C ASN A 101 -41.61 -12.17 6.02
N ILE A 102 -40.69 -12.20 6.99
CA ILE A 102 -41.04 -12.31 8.41
C ILE A 102 -41.87 -11.10 8.87
N ALA A 103 -41.51 -9.90 8.44
CA ALA A 103 -42.26 -8.68 8.77
C ALA A 103 -43.69 -8.73 8.21
N HIS A 104 -43.85 -9.21 6.97
CA HIS A 104 -45.16 -9.43 6.36
C HIS A 104 -45.98 -10.47 7.13
N ASP A 105 -45.41 -11.64 7.43
CA ASP A 105 -46.06 -12.71 8.18
C ASP A 105 -46.52 -12.26 9.57
N ILE A 106 -45.71 -11.45 10.26
CA ILE A 106 -46.08 -10.83 11.53
C ILE A 106 -47.29 -9.90 11.33
N GLY A 107 -47.29 -9.08 10.28
CA GLY A 107 -48.41 -8.20 9.94
C GLY A 107 -49.71 -8.98 9.73
N ASP A 108 -49.66 -10.05 8.94
CA ASP A 108 -50.79 -10.93 8.68
C ASP A 108 -51.29 -11.60 9.97
N LEU A 109 -50.39 -12.13 10.79
CA LEU A 109 -50.72 -12.74 12.07
C LEU A 109 -51.46 -11.77 13.01
N TYR A 110 -50.94 -10.53 13.13
CA TYR A 110 -51.61 -9.50 13.93
C TYR A 110 -52.97 -9.10 13.36
N SER A 111 -53.09 -9.01 12.04
CA SER A 111 -54.37 -8.69 11.38
C SER A 111 -55.41 -9.79 11.63
N GLY A 112 -55.02 -11.05 11.53
CA GLY A 112 -55.84 -12.22 11.82
C GLY A 112 -56.25 -12.26 13.29
N ALA A 113 -55.30 -12.05 14.19
CA ALA A 113 -55.56 -12.01 15.63
C ALA A 113 -56.59 -10.90 15.98
N LYS A 114 -56.46 -9.70 15.40
CA LYS A 114 -57.44 -8.62 15.57
C LYS A 114 -58.83 -9.00 15.07
N LYS A 115 -58.91 -9.64 13.90
CA LYS A 115 -60.19 -10.09 13.31
C LYS A 115 -60.87 -11.15 14.18
N HIS A 116 -60.14 -12.18 14.58
CA HIS A 116 -60.66 -13.23 15.44
C HIS A 116 -61.00 -12.72 16.85
N HIS A 117 -60.21 -11.79 17.39
CA HIS A 117 -60.55 -11.11 18.65
C HIS A 117 -61.89 -10.37 18.54
N LYS A 118 -62.10 -9.59 17.46
CA LYS A 118 -63.39 -8.91 17.20
C LYS A 118 -64.55 -9.90 17.11
N GLN A 119 -64.36 -11.03 16.43
CA GLN A 119 -65.36 -12.10 16.34
C GLN A 119 -65.67 -12.73 17.70
N ALA A 120 -64.63 -13.04 18.49
CA ALA A 120 -64.77 -13.62 19.82
C ALA A 120 -65.53 -12.70 20.78
N ILE A 121 -65.23 -11.39 20.77
CA ILE A 121 -66.02 -10.40 21.52
C ILE A 121 -67.50 -10.40 21.08
N GLY A 122 -67.77 -10.59 19.79
CA GLY A 122 -69.13 -10.74 19.26
C GLY A 122 -69.87 -11.96 19.82
N VAL A 123 -69.19 -13.10 19.93
CA VAL A 123 -69.74 -14.32 20.53
C VAL A 123 -70.00 -14.12 22.02
N LEU A 124 -69.05 -13.55 22.76
CA LEU A 124 -69.20 -13.26 24.20
C LEU A 124 -70.42 -12.35 24.46
N LYS A 125 -70.64 -11.32 23.63
CA LYS A 125 -71.81 -10.45 23.72
C LYS A 125 -73.12 -11.22 23.56
N ARG A 126 -73.17 -12.14 22.59
CA ARG A 126 -74.40 -12.85 22.21
C ARG A 126 -74.76 -13.97 23.18
N GLU A 127 -73.80 -14.83 23.49
CA GLU A 127 -74.04 -16.08 24.21
C GLU A 127 -73.89 -15.93 25.74
N PHE A 128 -73.10 -14.95 26.19
CA PHE A 128 -72.75 -14.78 27.60
C PHE A 128 -73.13 -13.42 28.19
N GLY A 129 -73.83 -12.57 27.41
CA GLY A 129 -74.24 -11.23 27.87
C GLY A 129 -73.08 -10.28 28.19
N TYR A 130 -71.90 -10.51 27.61
CA TYR A 130 -70.71 -9.68 27.84
C TYR A 130 -70.94 -8.24 27.36
N HIS A 131 -70.58 -7.25 28.18
CA HIS A 131 -70.65 -5.84 27.80
C HIS A 131 -69.25 -5.20 27.94
N PRO A 132 -68.66 -4.63 26.86
CA PRO A 132 -67.24 -4.25 26.80
C PRO A 132 -66.78 -3.27 27.90
N GLU A 133 -67.68 -2.41 28.37
CA GLU A 133 -67.43 -1.42 29.43
C GLU A 133 -67.37 -2.04 30.84
N PHE A 134 -67.83 -3.28 31.02
CA PHE A 134 -67.75 -4.02 32.29
C PHE A 134 -66.51 -4.92 32.37
N LYS A 135 -65.57 -4.77 31.41
CA LYS A 135 -64.26 -5.39 31.47
C LYS A 135 -63.55 -4.90 32.74
N ARG A 136 -63.29 -5.81 33.68
CA ARG A 136 -62.54 -5.46 34.89
C ARG A 136 -61.13 -5.02 34.48
N PRO A 137 -60.53 -4.00 35.12
CA PRO A 137 -59.18 -3.56 34.80
C PRO A 137 -58.10 -4.66 34.92
N THR A 138 -58.39 -5.71 35.69
CA THR A 138 -57.53 -6.90 35.87
C THR A 138 -57.69 -7.94 34.76
N ASP A 139 -58.67 -7.80 33.89
CA ASP A 139 -59.05 -8.77 32.86
C ASP A 139 -58.26 -8.51 31.58
N THR A 140 -56.98 -8.85 31.60
CA THR A 140 -56.07 -8.66 30.46
C THR A 140 -56.18 -9.86 29.52
N PHE A 141 -56.70 -9.66 28.31
CA PHE A 141 -56.60 -10.65 27.25
C PHE A 141 -55.13 -10.75 26.81
N SER A 142 -54.39 -11.73 27.31
CA SER A 142 -53.03 -12.04 26.86
C SER A 142 -53.10 -13.13 25.81
N ALA A 143 -52.74 -12.80 24.57
CA ALA A 143 -52.46 -13.79 23.54
C ALA A 143 -51.09 -14.42 23.80
N SER A 144 -50.98 -15.22 24.87
CA SER A 144 -49.79 -16.03 25.08
C SER A 144 -49.86 -17.24 24.12
N PRO A 145 -48.85 -17.46 23.25
CA PRO A 145 -48.82 -18.63 22.39
C PRO A 145 -48.87 -19.90 23.24
N PHE A 146 -49.75 -20.83 22.87
CA PHE A 146 -49.82 -22.15 23.50
C PHE A 146 -48.50 -22.89 23.26
N ARG A 147 -47.83 -23.32 24.33
CA ARG A 147 -46.62 -24.13 24.30
C ARG A 147 -46.96 -25.51 24.89
N PRO A 148 -47.19 -26.54 24.07
CA PRO A 148 -47.46 -27.89 24.60
C PRO A 148 -46.23 -28.43 25.34
N LYS A 149 -46.48 -29.23 26.38
CA LYS A 149 -45.45 -30.01 27.07
C LYS A 149 -45.06 -31.23 26.25
#